data_AF-A0AAV2R4M2-F1
#
_entry.id   AF-A0AAV2R4M2-F1
#
_cell.length_a   1.000
_cell.length_b   1.000
_cell.length_c   1.000
_cell.angle_alpha   90.00
_cell.angle_beta   90.00
_cell.angle_gamma   90.00
#
_symmetry.space_group_name_H-M   'P 1'
#
loop_
_entity.id
_entity.type
_entity.pdbx_description
1 polymer ?
#
loop_
_entity_poly.entity_id
_entity_poly.type
_entity_poly.pdbx_seq_one_letter_code
_entity_poly.pdbx_strand_id
1 'polypeptide(L)'
;VKQIRLDFKKLELDGPRHGRCSGDNLRVTRKAMGHTHEVDVSPLLCGDNSGQHVYVDMDEDDSEVFVHMLLGSEASVHEVVPLRQWSILVTQLDDNNRAPKKCLQYFKEKSNKIRSLNYD
;
A
#
# COMPACT_ATOMS: atom_id res chain seq x y z
N VAL A 1 3.33 9.11 -17.07
CA VAL A 1 3.10 9.01 -15.61
C VAL A 1 4.44 9.17 -14.93
N LYS A 2 4.55 9.98 -13.87
CA LYS A 2 5.79 10.15 -13.09
C LYS A 2 5.69 9.55 -11.69
N GLN A 3 4.46 9.40 -11.18
CA GLN A 3 4.19 8.79 -9.88
C GLN A 3 2.78 8.22 -9.91
N ILE A 4 2.55 7.12 -9.19
CA ILE A 4 1.21 6.57 -8.94
C ILE A 4 0.89 6.75 -7.47
N ARG A 5 -0.30 7.24 -7.16
CA ARG A 5 -0.82 7.30 -5.79
C ARG A 5 -1.92 6.26 -5.65
N LEU A 6 -1.79 5.40 -4.64
CA LEU A 6 -2.82 4.46 -4.21
C LEU A 6 -3.48 5.04 -2.97
N ASP A 7 -4.75 5.39 -3.05
CA ASP A 7 -5.56 5.82 -1.91
C ASP A 7 -6.42 4.65 -1.44
N PHE A 8 -6.19 4.19 -0.22
CA PHE A 8 -6.93 3.11 0.40
C PHE A 8 -8.24 3.67 0.97
N LYS A 9 -9.27 3.82 0.14
CA LYS A 9 -10.60 4.25 0.63
C LYS A 9 -11.13 3.29 1.70
N LYS A 10 -10.87 2.00 1.48
CA LYS A 10 -10.96 0.94 2.48
C LYS A 10 -9.77 0.00 2.31
N LEU A 11 -9.16 -0.41 3.41
CA LEU A 11 -8.19 -1.51 3.44
C LEU A 11 -8.18 -2.08 4.85
N GLU A 12 -9.08 -3.03 5.08
CA GLU A 12 -9.27 -3.76 6.33
C GLU A 12 -8.92 -5.23 6.05
N LEU A 13 -7.81 -5.70 6.63
CA LEU A 13 -7.27 -7.06 6.51
C LEU A 13 -7.03 -7.65 7.91
N ASP A 14 -6.68 -8.94 8.01
CA ASP A 14 -6.14 -9.49 9.26
C ASP A 14 -4.94 -8.67 9.76
N GLY A 15 -4.85 -8.49 11.07
CA GLY A 15 -3.89 -7.59 11.71
C GLY A 15 -2.48 -8.17 11.83
N PRO A 16 -1.49 -7.34 12.24
CA PRO A 16 -0.13 -7.84 12.49
C PRO A 16 -0.05 -8.68 13.77
N ARG A 17 0.63 -9.82 13.71
CA ARG A 17 0.98 -10.66 14.88
C ARG A 17 2.42 -10.37 15.28
N HIS A 18 2.64 -9.94 16.52
CA HIS A 18 3.98 -9.52 17.01
C HIS A 18 4.68 -8.49 16.10
N GLY A 19 3.91 -7.55 15.55
CA GLY A 19 4.42 -6.51 14.65
C GLY A 19 4.73 -6.97 13.22
N ARG A 20 4.26 -8.15 12.81
CA ARG A 20 4.47 -8.70 11.46
C ARG A 20 3.14 -9.05 10.79
N CYS A 21 3.01 -8.69 9.52
CA CYS A 21 1.90 -9.10 8.66
C CYS A 21 2.08 -10.55 8.17
N SER A 22 1.94 -11.52 9.07
CA SER A 22 2.14 -12.95 8.77
C SER A 22 0.90 -13.65 8.17
N GLY A 23 -0.29 -13.08 8.39
CA GLY A 23 -1.55 -13.56 7.82
C GLY A 23 -1.85 -12.84 6.51
N ASP A 24 -2.97 -12.12 6.49
CA ASP A 24 -3.33 -11.29 5.35
C ASP A 24 -2.30 -10.17 5.16
N ASN A 25 -1.89 -9.95 3.90
CA ASN A 25 -1.09 -8.79 3.57
C ASN A 25 -1.33 -8.31 2.13
N LEU A 26 -1.16 -7.02 1.96
CA LEU A 26 -1.08 -6.35 0.68
C LEU A 26 0.35 -5.87 0.44
N ARG A 27 0.91 -6.23 -0.71
CA ARG A 27 2.27 -5.87 -1.13
C ARG A 27 2.18 -5.05 -2.41
N VAL A 28 2.83 -3.89 -2.44
CA VAL A 28 2.92 -3.06 -3.64
C VAL A 28 4.32 -3.18 -4.21
N THR A 29 4.40 -3.48 -5.50
CA THR A 29 5.67 -3.61 -6.22
C THR A 29 5.63 -2.88 -7.54
N ARG A 30 6.80 -2.63 -8.12
CA ARG A 30 6.97 -2.11 -9.47
C ARG A 30 7.92 -2.97 -10.28
N LYS A 31 7.81 -2.92 -11.60
CA LYS A 31 8.72 -3.62 -12.51
C LYS A 31 9.18 -2.70 -13.63
N ALA A 32 10.49 -2.66 -13.83
CA ALA A 32 11.12 -1.97 -14.95
C ALA A 32 11.03 -2.80 -16.24
N MET A 33 10.96 -2.10 -17.36
CA MET A 33 10.92 -2.66 -18.70
C MET A 33 12.15 -3.53 -18.95
N GLY A 34 11.94 -4.73 -19.48
CA GLY A 34 13.04 -5.68 -19.73
C GLY A 34 13.56 -6.41 -18.48
N HIS A 35 13.06 -6.09 -17.28
CA HIS A 35 13.35 -6.83 -16.06
C HIS A 35 12.28 -7.89 -15.78
N THR A 36 12.71 -9.03 -15.24
CA THR A 36 11.83 -10.14 -14.83
C THR A 36 11.42 -10.07 -13.37
N HIS A 37 12.11 -9.25 -12.56
CA HIS A 37 11.90 -9.15 -11.13
C HIS A 37 11.15 -7.87 -10.75
N GLU A 38 10.20 -8.02 -9.85
CA GLU A 38 9.50 -6.90 -9.22
C GLU A 38 10.28 -6.38 -8.00
N VAL A 39 10.20 -5.08 -7.75
CA VAL A 39 10.84 -4.40 -6.63
C VAL A 39 9.78 -3.87 -5.68
N ASP A 40 9.97 -4.11 -4.37
CA ASP A 40 9.10 -3.58 -3.32
C ASP A 40 9.16 -2.06 -3.25
N VAL A 41 7.98 -1.43 -3.19
CA VAL A 41 7.86 0.03 -3.07
C VAL A 41 7.19 0.45 -1.76
N SER A 42 6.59 -0.49 -1.03
CA SER A 42 6.02 -0.27 0.30
C SER A 42 6.36 -1.43 1.24
N PRO A 43 6.26 -1.24 2.56
CA PRO A 43 6.14 -2.35 3.50
C PRO A 43 4.92 -3.23 3.16
N LEU A 44 4.89 -4.45 3.69
CA LEU A 44 3.68 -5.27 3.71
C LEU A 44 2.61 -4.55 4.53
N LEU A 45 1.41 -4.41 3.98
CA LEU A 45 0.28 -3.75 4.62
C LEU A 45 -0.71 -4.79 5.16
N CYS A 46 -1.15 -4.63 6.39
CA CYS A 46 -2.13 -5.49 7.06
C CYS A 46 -2.88 -4.68 8.14
N GLY A 47 -3.90 -5.26 8.77
CA GLY A 47 -4.79 -4.52 9.68
C GLY A 47 -5.64 -3.48 8.94
N ASP A 48 -5.94 -2.36 9.61
CA ASP A 48 -6.70 -1.25 9.02
C ASP A 48 -5.79 -0.11 8.54
N ASN A 49 -5.73 0.07 7.22
CA ASN A 49 -5.04 1.18 6.55
C ASN A 49 -6.03 2.09 5.79
N SER A 50 -7.32 2.02 6.10
CA SER A 50 -8.36 2.84 5.47
C SER A 50 -8.07 4.35 5.63
N GLY A 51 -8.36 5.14 4.60
CA GLY A 51 -8.05 6.57 4.55
C GLY A 51 -6.56 6.91 4.42
N GLN A 52 -5.64 5.92 4.43
CA GLN A 52 -4.23 6.16 4.13
C GLN A 52 -3.96 6.08 2.62
N HIS A 53 -2.75 6.46 2.24
CA HIS A 53 -2.27 6.36 0.86
C HIS A 53 -0.80 5.99 0.80
N VAL A 54 -0.37 5.49 -0.35
CA VAL A 54 1.05 5.30 -0.70
C VAL A 54 1.35 5.91 -2.06
N TYR A 55 2.54 6.48 -2.20
CA TYR A 55 3.08 6.94 -3.47
C TYR A 55 4.11 5.94 -4.00
N VAL A 56 4.04 5.69 -5.29
CA VAL A 56 4.95 4.83 -6.05
C VAL A 56 5.63 5.70 -7.10
N ASP A 57 6.92 5.97 -6.92
CA ASP A 57 7.71 6.68 -7.92
C ASP A 57 7.88 5.81 -9.17
N MET A 58 7.69 6.43 -10.34
CA MET A 58 7.92 5.79 -11.64
C MET A 58 9.22 6.36 -12.22
N ASP A 59 10.23 5.50 -12.38
CA ASP A 59 11.42 5.81 -13.15
C ASP A 59 11.13 5.71 -14.66
N GLU A 60 12.03 6.19 -15.51
CA GLU A 60 11.78 6.28 -16.96
C GLU A 60 11.55 4.91 -17.61
N ASP A 61 12.17 3.87 -17.06
CA ASP A 61 12.06 2.52 -17.54
C ASP A 61 10.94 1.72 -16.83
N ASP A 62 10.27 2.27 -15.81
CA ASP A 62 9.21 1.53 -15.11
C ASP A 62 7.97 1.34 -15.99
N SER A 63 7.56 0.08 -16.18
CA SER A 63 6.44 -0.26 -17.06
C SER A 63 5.15 -0.55 -16.30
N GLU A 64 5.24 -1.17 -15.12
CA GLU A 64 4.09 -1.74 -14.42
C GLU A 64 4.20 -1.60 -12.90
N VAL A 65 3.05 -1.37 -12.25
CA VAL A 65 2.89 -1.42 -10.79
C VAL A 65 1.90 -2.53 -10.45
N PHE A 66 2.26 -3.38 -9.50
CA PHE A 66 1.44 -4.50 -9.07
C PHE A 66 0.99 -4.29 -7.63
N VAL A 67 -0.26 -4.66 -7.37
CA VAL A 67 -0.84 -4.72 -6.04
C VAL A 67 -1.18 -6.18 -5.78
N HIS A 68 -0.34 -6.84 -5.00
CA HIS A 68 -0.52 -8.25 -4.64
C HIS A 68 -1.27 -8.34 -3.32
N MET A 69 -2.26 -9.23 -3.27
CA MET A 69 -3.00 -9.53 -2.06
C MET A 69 -2.83 -11.00 -1.72
N LEU A 70 -2.24 -11.28 -0.57
CA LEU A 70 -2.15 -12.61 0.01
C LEU A 70 -3.13 -12.68 1.18
N LEU A 71 -4.06 -13.64 1.11
CA LEU A 71 -5.01 -13.89 2.19
C LEU A 71 -4.61 -15.17 2.91
N GLY A 72 -4.33 -15.06 4.21
CA GLY A 72 -3.97 -16.19 5.04
C GLY A 72 -5.16 -17.14 5.23
N SER A 73 -4.87 -18.43 5.38
CA SER A 73 -5.88 -19.45 5.73
C SER A 73 -6.14 -19.52 7.24
N GLU A 74 -5.33 -18.85 8.06
CA GLU A 74 -5.40 -18.92 9.51
C GLU A 74 -6.39 -17.91 10.09
N ALA A 75 -7.67 -18.25 9.96
CA ALA A 75 -8.61 -17.94 11.03
C ALA A 75 -8.13 -18.74 12.25
N SER A 76 -7.32 -18.14 13.12
CA SER A 76 -7.02 -18.79 14.39
C SER A 76 -8.39 -19.05 15.05
N VAL A 77 -8.60 -20.26 15.58
CA VAL A 77 -9.90 -20.77 16.07
C VAL A 77 -10.50 -19.91 17.21
N HIS A 78 -9.78 -18.86 17.63
CA HIS A 78 -10.12 -17.94 18.69
C HIS A 78 -10.07 -16.45 18.31
N GLU A 79 -9.72 -16.09 17.06
CA GLU A 79 -9.79 -14.71 16.59
C GLU A 79 -10.94 -14.55 15.59
N VAL A 80 -11.81 -13.57 15.86
CA VAL A 80 -12.80 -13.12 14.90
C VAL A 80 -12.03 -12.62 13.69
N VAL A 81 -12.07 -13.34 12.57
CA VAL A 81 -11.51 -12.83 11.31
C VAL A 81 -12.29 -11.57 10.97
N PRO A 82 -11.66 -10.38 10.96
CA PRO A 82 -12.35 -9.17 10.55
C PRO A 82 -12.86 -9.34 9.12
N LEU A 83 -14.00 -8.72 8.81
CA LEU A 83 -14.49 -8.70 7.44
C LEU A 83 -13.42 -8.06 6.56
N ARG A 84 -12.81 -8.87 5.70
CA ARG A 84 -11.82 -8.39 4.73
C ARG A 84 -12.51 -7.46 3.75
N GLN A 85 -12.10 -6.21 3.70
CA GLN A 85 -12.69 -5.23 2.78
C GLN A 85 -11.62 -4.30 2.23
N TRP A 86 -11.61 -4.13 0.91
CA TRP A 86 -10.69 -3.20 0.26
C TRP A 86 -11.38 -2.41 -0.85
N SER A 87 -10.98 -1.15 -0.99
CA SER A 87 -11.36 -0.26 -2.07
C SER A 87 -10.20 0.70 -2.28
N ILE A 88 -9.55 0.59 -3.44
CA ILE A 88 -8.31 1.32 -3.74
C ILE A 88 -8.56 2.21 -4.93
N LEU A 89 -8.36 3.52 -4.75
CA LEU A 89 -8.38 4.48 -5.84
C LEU A 89 -6.94 4.66 -6.35
N VAL A 90 -6.74 4.45 -7.64
CA VAL A 90 -5.45 4.62 -8.31
C VAL A 90 -5.43 5.94 -9.06
N THR A 91 -4.46 6.81 -8.76
CA THR A 91 -4.28 8.09 -9.42
C THR A 91 -2.90 8.18 -10.07
N GLN A 92 -2.84 8.51 -11.36
CA GLN A 92 -1.58 8.78 -12.06
C GLN A 92 -1.25 10.26 -11.95
N LEU A 93 0.00 10.56 -11.58
CA LEU A 93 0.49 11.91 -11.32
C LEU A 93 1.59 12.30 -12.30
N ASP A 94 1.67 13.58 -12.61
CA ASP A 94 2.68 14.23 -13.43
C ASP A 94 3.66 15.05 -12.55
N ASP A 95 4.52 15.83 -13.19
CA ASP A 95 5.52 16.64 -12.49
C ASP A 95 4.92 17.77 -11.63
N ASN A 96 3.68 18.21 -11.91
CA ASN A 96 3.05 19.35 -11.24
C ASN A 96 2.34 18.95 -9.95
N ASN A 97 1.92 17.69 -9.82
CA ASN A 97 1.09 17.24 -8.71
C ASN A 97 1.67 16.10 -7.85
N ARG A 98 2.85 15.56 -8.22
CA ARG A 98 3.57 14.52 -7.46
C ARG A 98 4.00 14.95 -6.05
N ALA A 99 4.20 13.95 -5.19
CA ALA A 99 4.99 14.08 -3.97
C ALA A 99 6.49 14.20 -4.29
N PRO A 100 7.33 14.71 -3.36
CA PRO A 100 8.78 14.61 -3.50
C PRO A 100 9.23 13.16 -3.68
N LYS A 101 10.31 12.95 -4.44
CA LYS A 101 10.86 11.62 -4.68
C LYS A 101 11.19 10.93 -3.35
N LYS A 102 10.96 9.61 -3.30
CA LYS A 102 11.19 8.71 -2.17
C LYS A 102 10.28 8.92 -0.96
N CYS A 103 9.27 9.78 -1.04
CA CYS A 103 8.26 9.90 0.01
C CYS A 103 7.15 8.85 -0.18
N LEU A 104 7.07 7.86 0.72
CA LEU A 104 5.98 6.87 0.70
C LEU A 104 4.62 7.50 1.03
N GLN A 105 4.59 8.44 1.98
CA GLN A 105 3.41 9.22 2.34
C GLN A 105 3.72 10.71 2.26
N TYR A 106 2.81 11.48 1.66
CA TYR A 106 2.90 12.93 1.56
C TYR A 106 1.52 13.56 1.74
N PHE A 107 1.43 14.53 2.66
CA PHE A 107 0.22 15.23 3.05
C PHE A 107 0.36 16.71 2.72
N LYS A 108 -0.62 17.28 2.01
CA LYS A 108 -0.63 18.71 1.60
C LYS A 108 -1.52 19.58 2.49
N GLU A 109 -2.31 18.96 3.36
CA GLU A 109 -3.26 19.65 4.23
C GLU A 109 -2.54 20.37 5.37
N LYS A 110 -3.09 21.51 5.82
CA LYS A 110 -2.52 22.33 6.90
C LYS A 110 -2.60 21.64 8.28
N SER A 111 -3.56 20.75 8.47
CA SER A 111 -3.77 20.00 9.71
C SER A 111 -4.47 18.69 9.42
N ASN A 112 -3.91 17.56 9.89
CA ASN A 112 -4.55 16.25 9.85
C ASN A 112 -3.87 15.33 10.90
N LYS A 113 -4.46 14.18 11.20
CA LYS A 113 -3.84 13.12 12.01
C LYS A 113 -3.01 12.22 11.10
N ILE A 114 -1.69 12.24 11.27
CA ILE A 114 -0.77 11.35 10.58
C ILE A 114 -0.53 10.13 11.45
N ARG A 115 -0.69 8.94 10.87
CA ARG A 115 -0.42 7.65 11.53
C ARG A 115 0.50 6.82 10.64
N SER A 116 1.27 5.92 11.27
CA SER A 116 2.03 4.93 10.52
C SER A 116 1.10 3.96 9.80
N LEU A 117 1.62 3.31 8.77
CA LEU A 117 0.99 2.15 8.17
C LEU A 117 0.95 1.01 9.19
N ASN A 118 -0.11 0.20 9.17
CA ASN A 118 -0.33 -0.95 10.07
C ASN A 118 -0.32 -0.60 11.56
N TYR A 119 -0.78 0.61 11.91
CA TYR A 119 -0.80 1.07 13.30
C TYR A 119 -1.92 0.42 14.13
N ASP A 120 -3.08 0.24 13.53
CA ASP A 120 -4.32 -0.18 14.18
C ASP A 120 -4.49 -1.71 14.18
#